data_AF-A0A7C4NUP8-F1
#
_entry.id   AF-A0A7C4NUP8-F1
#
_cell.length_a   1.000
_cell.length_b   1.000
_cell.length_c   1.000
_cell.angle_alpha   90.00
_cell.angle_beta   90.00
_cell.angle_gamma   90.00
#
_symmetry.space_group_name_H-M   'P 1'
#
loop_
_entity.id
_entity.type
_entity.pdbx_description
1 polymer ?
#
loop_
_entity_poly.entity_id
_entity_poly.type
_entity_poly.pdbx_seq_one_letter_code
_entity_poly.pdbx_strand_id
1 'polypeptide(L)'
;MILIFLNSCSPLKSYSYEFKERTIEKIKVLLSNIPYIKRYITLYPAPKELYNETENLINELKIYKANELFKDEYEKVLNAWEKAKELYQGKYYKTAEKELKKVNSMARELLEKVKAYKDSLRSSALKRYKKMEEMAEEALRNTKSEEKKLKIKLYLWKLRNLIDLENYNEFEKELQNPPF
;
A
#
# COMPACT_ATOMS: atom_id res chain seq x y z
N MET A 1 49.00 23.52 -13.04
CA MET A 1 48.00 23.22 -11.99
C MET A 1 46.75 22.66 -12.65
N ILE A 2 46.79 21.41 -13.14
CA ILE A 2 45.62 20.71 -13.69
C ILE A 2 45.76 19.24 -13.28
N LEU A 3 45.28 18.90 -12.08
CA LEU A 3 45.31 17.53 -11.56
C LEU A 3 44.12 17.27 -10.61
N ILE A 4 42.95 17.82 -10.92
CA ILE A 4 41.72 17.61 -10.12
C ILE A 4 40.52 17.41 -11.04
N PHE A 5 40.45 16.31 -11.80
CA PHE A 5 39.22 15.92 -12.54
C PHE A 5 39.13 14.39 -12.81
N LEU A 6 39.50 13.53 -11.86
CA LEU A 6 39.43 12.06 -12.05
C LEU A 6 38.61 11.28 -11.01
N ASN A 7 37.82 11.94 -10.16
CA ASN A 7 36.94 11.25 -9.20
C ASN A 7 35.50 11.00 -9.68
N SER A 8 35.18 11.24 -10.96
CA SER A 8 33.83 11.09 -11.53
C SER A 8 33.62 9.81 -12.37
N CYS A 9 34.56 8.86 -12.37
CA CYS A 9 34.52 7.66 -13.24
C CYS A 9 33.80 6.44 -12.64
N SER A 10 33.39 6.50 -11.37
CA SER A 10 32.65 5.43 -10.68
C SER A 10 31.25 5.14 -11.27
N PRO A 11 30.38 6.13 -11.54
CA PRO A 11 29.05 5.87 -12.12
C PRO A 11 29.11 5.32 -13.55
N LEU A 12 30.08 5.71 -14.38
CA LEU A 12 30.24 5.17 -15.74
C LEU A 12 30.53 3.67 -15.75
N LYS A 13 31.31 3.17 -14.77
CA LYS A 13 31.58 1.74 -14.62
C LYS A 13 30.32 0.95 -14.22
N SER A 14 29.48 1.47 -13.32
CA SER A 14 28.23 0.79 -12.94
C SER A 14 27.23 0.75 -14.09
N TYR A 15 27.05 1.86 -14.83
CA TYR A 15 26.17 1.89 -16.00
C TYR A 15 26.61 0.90 -17.10
N SER A 16 27.91 0.86 -17.41
CA SER A 16 28.42 -0.09 -18.42
C SER A 16 28.28 -1.55 -17.99
N TYR A 17 28.41 -1.84 -16.70
CA TYR A 17 28.19 -3.18 -16.15
C TYR A 17 26.70 -3.57 -16.21
N GLU A 18 25.80 -2.70 -15.79
CA GLU A 18 24.34 -2.95 -15.87
C GLU A 18 23.87 -3.15 -17.30
N PHE A 19 24.40 -2.38 -18.24
CA PHE A 19 24.11 -2.54 -19.67
C PHE A 19 24.56 -3.93 -20.18
N LYS A 20 25.77 -4.36 -19.82
CA LYS A 20 26.27 -5.70 -20.17
C LYS A 20 25.40 -6.79 -19.56
N GLU A 21 25.04 -6.68 -18.28
CA GLU A 21 24.18 -7.66 -17.61
C GLU A 21 22.81 -7.79 -18.30
N ARG A 22 22.15 -6.67 -18.60
CA ARG A 22 20.85 -6.66 -19.30
C ARG A 22 20.97 -7.27 -20.70
N THR A 23 22.05 -6.98 -21.41
CA THR A 23 22.28 -7.52 -22.76
C THR A 23 22.48 -9.04 -22.72
N ILE A 24 23.28 -9.53 -21.77
CA ILE A 24 23.49 -10.97 -21.56
C ILE A 24 22.18 -11.65 -21.20
N GLU A 25 21.38 -11.07 -20.31
CA GLU A 25 20.07 -11.62 -19.94
C GLU A 25 19.15 -11.71 -21.15
N LYS A 26 19.05 -10.65 -21.96
CA LYS A 26 18.25 -10.66 -23.19
C LYS A 26 18.67 -11.74 -24.18
N ILE A 27 19.98 -11.91 -24.39
CA ILE A 27 20.51 -12.95 -25.27
C ILE A 27 20.16 -14.34 -24.73
N LYS A 28 20.33 -14.58 -23.42
CA LYS A 28 19.97 -15.85 -22.80
C LYS A 28 18.47 -16.15 -22.93
N VAL A 29 17.61 -15.17 -22.68
CA VAL A 29 16.15 -15.34 -22.86
C VAL A 29 15.82 -15.69 -24.32
N LEU A 30 16.38 -14.96 -25.29
CA LEU A 30 16.20 -15.24 -26.71
C LEU A 30 16.62 -16.68 -27.07
N LEU A 31 17.86 -17.06 -26.71
CA LEU A 31 18.40 -18.39 -27.01
C LEU A 31 17.61 -19.51 -26.32
N SER A 32 17.03 -19.26 -25.14
CA SER A 32 16.20 -20.23 -24.42
C SER A 32 14.88 -20.58 -25.13
N ASN A 33 14.45 -19.76 -26.09
CA ASN A 33 13.26 -20.01 -26.90
C ASN A 33 13.56 -20.81 -28.18
N ILE A 34 14.83 -21.02 -28.54
CA ILE A 34 15.20 -21.77 -29.74
C ILE A 34 15.25 -23.28 -29.44
N PRO A 35 14.55 -24.13 -30.21
CA PRO A 35 14.63 -25.59 -30.08
C PRO A 35 16.07 -26.11 -30.14
N TYR A 36 16.37 -27.18 -29.40
CA TYR A 36 17.70 -27.80 -29.27
C TYR A 36 18.81 -26.94 -28.60
N ILE A 37 18.73 -25.61 -28.67
CA ILE A 37 19.64 -24.69 -27.98
C ILE A 37 19.23 -24.53 -26.51
N LYS A 38 17.93 -24.50 -26.22
CA LYS A 38 17.39 -24.26 -24.86
C LYS A 38 18.00 -25.16 -23.77
N ARG A 39 18.39 -26.40 -24.08
CA ARG A 39 18.98 -27.35 -23.11
C ARG A 39 20.37 -26.93 -22.61
N TYR A 40 21.04 -26.02 -23.34
CA TYR A 40 22.37 -25.50 -23.01
C TYR A 40 22.32 -24.10 -22.37
N ILE A 41 21.13 -23.51 -22.24
CA ILE A 41 20.94 -22.17 -21.72
C ILE A 41 20.31 -22.24 -20.34
N THR A 42 21.09 -21.89 -19.31
CA THR A 42 20.58 -21.71 -17.95
C THR A 42 20.17 -20.26 -17.73
N LEU A 43 18.88 -20.04 -17.52
CA LEU A 43 18.33 -18.75 -17.11
C LEU A 43 18.58 -18.50 -15.62
N TYR A 44 18.54 -17.22 -15.23
CA TYR A 44 18.49 -16.85 -13.82
C TYR A 44 17.23 -17.46 -13.18
N PRO A 45 17.27 -17.95 -11.93
CA PRO A 45 16.10 -18.54 -11.29
C PRO A 45 14.98 -17.50 -11.14
N ALA A 46 13.73 -17.94 -11.30
CA ALA A 46 12.58 -17.06 -11.12
C ALA A 46 12.43 -16.64 -9.64
N PRO A 47 12.33 -15.34 -9.31
CA PRO A 47 12.17 -14.85 -7.95
C PRO A 47 10.72 -15.03 -7.44
N LYS A 48 10.25 -16.29 -7.36
CA LYS A 48 8.84 -16.64 -7.09
C LYS A 48 8.33 -16.09 -5.75
N GLU A 49 9.12 -16.24 -4.69
CA GLU A 49 8.73 -15.80 -3.35
C GLU A 49 8.53 -14.28 -3.31
N LEU A 50 9.50 -13.53 -3.84
CA LEU A 50 9.44 -12.08 -3.92
C LEU A 50 8.27 -11.60 -4.80
N TYR A 51 7.99 -12.28 -5.90
CA TYR A 51 6.85 -11.98 -6.76
C TYR A 51 5.54 -12.12 -5.98
N ASN A 52 5.32 -13.28 -5.33
CA ASN A 52 4.10 -13.55 -4.57
C ASN A 52 3.94 -12.60 -3.37
N GLU A 53 5.03 -12.31 -2.67
CA GLU A 53 5.02 -11.34 -1.58
C GLU A 53 4.61 -9.95 -2.07
N THR A 54 5.17 -9.51 -3.18
CA THR A 54 4.83 -8.21 -3.78
C THR A 54 3.38 -8.19 -4.23
N GLU A 55 2.89 -9.26 -4.86
CA GLU A 55 1.49 -9.39 -5.27
C GLU A 55 0.52 -9.33 -4.08
N ASN A 56 0.88 -9.97 -2.96
CA ASN A 56 0.10 -9.89 -1.72
C ASN A 56 0.02 -8.46 -1.18
N LEU A 57 1.13 -7.72 -1.17
CA LEU A 57 1.14 -6.31 -0.75
C LEU A 57 0.26 -5.43 -1.65
N ILE A 58 0.32 -5.64 -2.98
CA ILE A 58 -0.55 -4.93 -3.92
C ILE A 58 -2.04 -5.25 -3.66
N ASN A 59 -2.37 -6.49 -3.33
CA ASN A 59 -3.73 -6.90 -2.98
C ASN A 59 -4.18 -6.30 -1.64
N GLU A 60 -3.31 -6.26 -0.62
CA GLU A 60 -3.61 -5.57 0.63
C GLU A 60 -3.90 -4.08 0.40
N LEU A 61 -3.09 -3.38 -0.40
CA LEU A 61 -3.34 -1.98 -0.74
C LEU A 61 -4.71 -1.75 -1.39
N LYS A 62 -5.20 -2.69 -2.20
CA LYS A 62 -6.56 -2.66 -2.76
C LYS A 62 -7.63 -2.81 -1.68
N ILE A 63 -7.48 -3.80 -0.80
CA ILE A 63 -8.41 -4.05 0.32
C ILE A 63 -8.51 -2.81 1.21
N TYR A 64 -7.38 -2.16 1.47
CA TYR A 64 -7.30 -0.94 2.27
C TYR A 64 -7.72 0.33 1.52
N LYS A 65 -8.15 0.22 0.25
CA LYS A 65 -8.58 1.34 -0.60
C LYS A 65 -7.53 2.45 -0.71
N ALA A 66 -6.26 2.07 -0.85
CA ALA A 66 -5.15 3.02 -0.97
C ALA A 66 -5.31 3.95 -2.19
N ASN A 67 -6.03 3.52 -3.23
CA ASN A 67 -6.39 4.34 -4.39
C ASN A 67 -7.27 5.54 -4.05
N GLU A 68 -8.11 5.44 -3.03
CA GLU A 68 -8.99 6.54 -2.58
C GLU A 68 -8.23 7.50 -1.66
N LEU A 69 -7.34 6.96 -0.82
CA LEU A 69 -6.65 7.71 0.24
C LEU A 69 -5.34 8.36 -0.23
N PHE A 70 -4.58 7.67 -1.08
CA PHE A 70 -3.24 8.07 -1.54
C PHE A 70 -3.09 7.76 -3.03
N LYS A 71 -4.00 8.32 -3.84
CA LYS A 71 -4.12 8.04 -5.27
C LYS A 71 -2.79 8.09 -6.03
N ASP A 72 -2.05 9.18 -5.92
CA ASP A 72 -0.81 9.39 -6.69
C ASP A 72 0.30 8.40 -6.32
N GLU A 73 0.43 8.08 -5.03
CA GLU A 73 1.40 7.10 -4.54
C GLU A 73 1.01 5.68 -4.96
N TYR A 74 -0.29 5.37 -4.88
CA TYR A 74 -0.83 4.10 -5.33
C TYR A 74 -0.64 3.87 -6.84
N GLU A 75 -0.90 4.88 -7.66
CA GLU A 75 -0.67 4.82 -9.11
C GLU A 75 0.82 4.62 -9.44
N LYS A 76 1.74 5.27 -8.70
CA LYS A 76 3.18 5.04 -8.86
C LYS A 76 3.57 3.60 -8.56
N VAL A 77 3.05 3.03 -7.47
CA VAL A 77 3.29 1.63 -7.10
C VAL A 77 2.75 0.68 -8.16
N LEU A 78 1.52 0.88 -8.64
CA LEU A 78 0.92 0.04 -9.68
C LEU A 78 1.69 0.09 -11.01
N ASN A 79 2.11 1.28 -11.44
CA ASN A 79 2.90 1.44 -12.66
C ASN A 79 4.26 0.72 -12.56
N ALA A 80 4.88 0.74 -11.38
CA ALA A 80 6.12 0.00 -11.14
C ALA A 80 5.88 -1.52 -11.08
N TRP A 81 4.77 -1.94 -10.48
CA TRP A 81 4.34 -3.34 -10.42
C TRP A 81 4.09 -3.94 -11.81
N GLU A 82 3.36 -3.25 -12.69
CA GLU A 82 3.10 -3.73 -14.05
C GLU A 82 4.42 -3.93 -14.84
N LYS A 83 5.35 -2.98 -14.74
CA LYS A 83 6.69 -3.13 -15.36
C LYS A 83 7.45 -4.35 -14.82
N ALA A 84 7.42 -4.57 -13.51
CA ALA A 84 8.07 -5.72 -12.89
C ALA A 84 7.42 -7.05 -13.33
N LYS A 85 6.09 -7.06 -13.47
CA LYS A 85 5.30 -8.21 -13.93
C LYS A 85 5.59 -8.56 -15.39
N GLU A 86 5.67 -7.57 -16.28
CA GLU A 86 6.06 -7.76 -17.69
C GLU A 86 7.46 -8.39 -17.78
N LEU A 87 8.42 -7.88 -17.01
CA LEU A 87 9.78 -8.44 -16.96
C LEU A 87 9.79 -9.90 -16.48
N TYR A 88 9.01 -10.19 -15.43
CA TYR A 88 8.87 -11.54 -14.89
C TYR A 88 8.26 -12.51 -15.90
N GLN A 89 7.16 -12.11 -16.56
CA GLN A 89 6.51 -12.89 -17.63
C GLN A 89 7.42 -13.11 -18.84
N GLY A 90 8.24 -12.10 -19.17
CA GLY A 90 9.27 -12.17 -20.21
C GLY A 90 10.50 -13.03 -19.83
N LYS A 91 10.51 -13.66 -18.65
CA LYS A 91 11.63 -14.46 -18.11
C LYS A 91 12.93 -13.67 -17.91
N TYR A 92 12.85 -12.33 -17.88
CA TYR A 92 13.95 -11.43 -17.51
C TYR A 92 14.12 -11.41 -15.99
N TYR A 93 14.31 -12.59 -15.38
CA TYR A 93 14.15 -12.79 -13.95
C TYR A 93 15.13 -12.01 -13.08
N LYS A 94 16.34 -11.74 -13.55
CA LYS A 94 17.32 -10.94 -12.81
C LYS A 94 16.92 -9.47 -12.79
N THR A 95 16.48 -8.94 -13.92
CA THR A 95 15.96 -7.56 -13.98
C THR A 95 14.63 -7.46 -13.24
N ALA A 96 13.75 -8.45 -13.38
CA ALA A 96 12.49 -8.53 -12.64
C ALA A 96 12.74 -8.53 -11.13
N GLU A 97 13.70 -9.30 -10.61
CA GLU A 97 14.02 -9.30 -9.18
C GLU A 97 14.43 -7.90 -8.68
N LYS A 98 15.25 -7.17 -9.45
CA LYS A 98 15.67 -5.80 -9.09
C LYS A 98 14.46 -4.85 -9.02
N GLU A 99 13.56 -4.91 -9.98
CA GLU A 99 12.36 -4.07 -9.99
C GLU A 99 11.35 -4.50 -8.91
N LEU A 100 11.14 -5.80 -8.72
CA LEU A 100 10.29 -6.34 -7.65
C LEU A 100 10.75 -5.88 -6.26
N LYS A 101 12.07 -5.83 -5.98
CA LYS A 101 12.58 -5.30 -4.70
C LYS A 101 12.17 -3.84 -4.46
N LYS A 102 12.20 -3.02 -5.51
CA LYS A 102 11.77 -1.61 -5.44
C LYS A 102 10.26 -1.52 -5.21
N VAL A 103 9.48 -2.25 -6.00
CA VAL A 103 8.01 -2.27 -5.87
C VAL A 103 7.59 -2.75 -4.48
N ASN A 104 8.22 -3.80 -3.97
CA ASN A 104 7.97 -4.33 -2.63
C ASN A 104 8.20 -3.27 -1.54
N SER A 105 9.34 -2.55 -1.59
CA SER A 105 9.62 -1.45 -0.65
C SER A 105 8.55 -0.36 -0.72
N MET A 106 8.24 0.13 -1.94
CA MET A 106 7.24 1.17 -2.14
C MET A 106 5.85 0.74 -1.67
N ALA A 107 5.47 -0.52 -1.93
CA ALA A 107 4.18 -1.06 -1.53
C ALA A 107 4.07 -1.21 -0.01
N ARG A 108 5.14 -1.64 0.68
CA ARG A 108 5.18 -1.71 2.15
C ARG A 108 5.07 -0.32 2.78
N GLU A 109 5.86 0.64 2.31
CA GLU A 109 5.81 2.02 2.81
C GLU A 109 4.41 2.63 2.67
N LEU A 110 3.79 2.45 1.50
CA LEU A 110 2.43 2.93 1.26
C LEU A 110 1.41 2.22 2.16
N LEU A 111 1.55 0.91 2.35
CA LEU A 111 0.63 0.12 3.17
C LEU A 111 0.69 0.54 4.65
N GLU A 112 1.89 0.75 5.18
CA GLU A 112 2.09 1.28 6.53
C GLU A 112 1.44 2.65 6.70
N LYS A 113 1.64 3.55 5.72
CA LYS A 113 1.03 4.88 5.72
C LYS A 113 -0.50 4.82 5.69
N VAL A 114 -1.09 3.94 4.88
CA VAL A 114 -2.54 3.73 4.81
C VAL A 114 -3.09 3.19 6.13
N LYS A 115 -2.43 2.18 6.72
CA LYS A 115 -2.83 1.61 8.01
C LYS A 115 -2.77 2.66 9.12
N ALA A 116 -1.66 3.40 9.21
CA ALA A 116 -1.49 4.47 10.19
C ALA A 116 -2.56 5.58 10.04
N TYR A 117 -2.87 5.97 8.81
CA TYR A 117 -3.93 6.95 8.55
C TYR A 117 -5.29 6.45 9.05
N LYS A 118 -5.69 5.22 8.71
CA LYS A 118 -6.96 4.63 9.16
C LYS A 118 -7.02 4.49 10.69
N ASP A 119 -5.94 4.05 11.32
CA ASP A 119 -5.86 3.95 12.77
C ASP A 119 -5.98 5.31 13.46
N SER A 120 -5.43 6.36 12.84
CA SER A 120 -5.58 7.74 13.34
C SER A 120 -7.03 8.22 13.27
N LEU A 121 -7.73 7.93 12.18
CA LEU A 121 -9.16 8.25 12.02
C LEU A 121 -10.00 7.52 13.07
N ARG A 122 -9.78 6.21 13.23
CA ARG A 122 -10.48 5.38 14.21
C ARG A 122 -10.26 5.89 15.62
N SER A 123 -9.00 6.17 15.98
CA SER A 123 -8.63 6.65 17.32
C SER A 123 -9.24 8.02 17.62
N SER A 124 -9.24 8.93 16.64
CA SER A 124 -9.89 10.24 16.74
C SER A 124 -11.40 10.11 16.95
N ALA A 125 -12.06 9.28 16.13
CA ALA A 125 -13.49 9.03 16.22
C ALA A 125 -13.88 8.40 17.57
N LEU A 126 -13.13 7.41 18.05
CA LEU A 126 -13.35 6.80 19.37
C LEU A 126 -13.19 7.80 20.52
N LYS A 127 -12.21 8.70 20.44
CA LYS A 127 -12.03 9.75 21.44
C LYS A 127 -13.23 10.71 21.48
N ARG A 128 -13.77 11.08 20.31
CA ARG A 128 -14.97 11.93 20.21
C ARG A 128 -16.23 11.19 20.69
N TYR A 129 -16.37 9.92 20.32
CA TYR A 129 -17.45 9.05 20.79
C TYR A 129 -17.49 8.98 22.32
N LYS A 130 -16.35 8.75 22.98
CA LYS A 130 -16.29 8.70 24.46
C LYS A 130 -16.79 9.98 25.13
N LYS A 131 -16.42 11.15 24.60
CA LYS A 131 -16.94 12.43 25.11
C LYS A 131 -18.46 12.54 24.94
N MET A 132 -18.98 12.09 23.79
CA MET A 132 -20.42 12.09 23.53
C MET A 132 -21.17 11.10 24.42
N GLU A 133 -20.56 9.95 24.71
CA GLU A 133 -21.08 8.93 25.63
C GLU A 133 -21.18 9.49 27.06
N GLU A 134 -20.16 10.20 27.55
CA GLU A 134 -20.19 10.89 28.85
C GLU A 134 -21.34 11.92 28.93
N MET A 135 -21.51 12.76 27.91
CA MET A 135 -22.61 13.73 27.85
C MET A 135 -23.99 13.06 27.79
N ALA A 136 -24.11 11.98 27.02
CA ALA A 136 -25.33 11.20 26.90
C ALA A 136 -25.69 10.51 28.22
N GLU A 137 -24.71 10.00 28.97
CA GLU A 137 -24.94 9.42 30.30
C GLU A 137 -25.50 10.45 31.29
N GLU A 138 -24.99 11.68 31.27
CA GLU A 138 -25.53 12.77 32.10
C GLU A 138 -26.99 13.08 31.74
N ALA A 139 -27.29 13.21 30.44
CA ALA A 139 -28.66 13.40 29.96
C ALA A 139 -29.60 12.24 30.34
N LEU A 140 -29.10 11.00 30.30
CA LEU A 140 -29.84 9.80 30.70
C LEU A 140 -30.17 9.78 32.20
N ARG A 141 -29.25 10.23 33.06
CA ARG A 141 -29.48 10.33 34.51
C ARG A 141 -30.52 11.39 34.84
N ASN A 142 -30.54 12.48 34.08
CA ASN A 142 -31.40 13.64 34.34
C ASN A 142 -32.81 13.53 33.71
N THR A 143 -33.00 12.63 32.74
CA THR A 143 -34.28 12.48 32.05
C THR A 143 -35.16 11.36 32.64
N LYS A 144 -36.45 11.66 32.87
CA LYS A 144 -37.45 10.67 33.31
C LYS A 144 -38.23 10.04 32.15
N SER A 145 -38.08 10.56 30.93
CA SER A 145 -38.81 10.08 29.75
C SER A 145 -38.12 8.85 29.15
N GLU A 146 -38.80 7.71 29.15
CA GLU A 146 -38.30 6.47 28.53
C GLU A 146 -38.08 6.63 27.01
N GLU A 147 -38.95 7.40 26.33
CA GLU A 147 -38.78 7.70 24.90
C GLU A 147 -37.46 8.46 24.65
N LYS A 148 -37.16 9.49 25.45
CA LYS A 148 -35.89 10.21 25.36
C LYS A 148 -34.70 9.29 25.66
N LYS A 149 -34.79 8.44 26.69
CA LYS A 149 -33.72 7.47 27.00
C LYS A 149 -33.45 6.53 25.83
N LEU A 150 -34.49 6.03 25.18
CA LEU A 150 -34.35 5.15 24.02
C LEU A 150 -33.69 5.88 22.85
N LYS A 151 -34.09 7.12 22.55
CA LYS A 151 -33.47 7.94 21.49
C LYS A 151 -31.97 8.15 21.73
N ILE A 152 -31.57 8.46 22.96
CA ILE A 152 -30.15 8.64 23.32
C ILE A 152 -29.37 7.33 23.13
N LYS A 153 -29.89 6.19 23.61
CA LYS A 153 -29.23 4.88 23.43
C LYS A 153 -29.08 4.49 21.97
N LEU A 154 -30.12 4.69 21.17
CA LEU A 154 -30.10 4.43 19.72
C LEU A 154 -29.08 5.32 19.01
N TYR A 155 -28.97 6.57 19.41
CA TYR A 155 -27.98 7.50 18.88
C TYR A 155 -26.54 7.05 19.19
N LEU A 156 -26.22 6.66 20.43
CA LEU A 156 -24.90 6.12 20.76
C LEU A 156 -24.58 4.84 19.97
N TRP A 157 -25.55 3.94 19.86
CA TRP A 157 -25.41 2.73 19.04
C TRP A 157 -25.14 3.07 17.57
N LYS A 158 -25.85 4.04 16.99
CA LYS A 158 -25.63 4.52 15.62
C LYS A 158 -24.22 5.07 15.45
N LEU A 159 -23.77 5.95 16.35
CA LEU A 159 -22.40 6.49 16.30
C LEU A 159 -21.34 5.39 16.36
N ARG A 160 -21.53 4.39 17.23
CA ARG A 160 -20.59 3.27 17.35
C ARG A 160 -20.51 2.46 16.06
N ASN A 161 -21.66 2.13 15.47
CA ASN A 161 -21.71 1.42 14.20
C ASN A 161 -21.04 2.20 13.07
N LEU A 162 -21.20 3.53 13.03
CA LEU A 162 -20.54 4.34 12.00
C LEU A 162 -19.01 4.26 12.11
N ILE A 163 -18.45 4.19 13.32
CA ILE A 163 -17.01 3.95 13.53
C ILE A 163 -16.62 2.56 13.05
N ASP A 164 -17.37 1.52 13.43
CA ASP A 164 -17.05 0.13 13.10
C ASP A 164 -17.17 -0.14 11.58
N LEU A 165 -18.04 0.60 10.88
CA LEU A 165 -18.16 0.60 9.42
C LEU A 165 -17.16 1.53 8.71
N GLU A 166 -16.25 2.17 9.44
CA GLU A 166 -15.31 3.20 8.94
C GLU A 166 -15.99 4.37 8.20
N ASN A 167 -17.26 4.66 8.48
CA ASN A 167 -18.01 5.75 7.88
C ASN A 167 -17.85 7.06 8.68
N TYR A 168 -16.63 7.57 8.69
CA TYR A 168 -16.26 8.75 9.49
C TYR A 168 -16.94 10.04 9.04
N ASN A 169 -17.27 10.17 7.74
CA ASN A 169 -17.97 11.35 7.23
C ASN A 169 -19.38 11.47 7.82
N GLU A 170 -20.11 10.37 7.88
CA GLU A 170 -21.45 10.37 8.48
C GLU A 170 -21.37 10.48 10.00
N PHE A 171 -20.38 9.84 10.63
CA PHE A 171 -20.12 9.98 12.06
C PHE A 171 -19.95 11.46 12.47
N GLU A 172 -19.16 12.23 11.72
CA GLU A 172 -18.94 13.65 12.01
C GLU A 172 -20.20 14.51 11.84
N LYS A 173 -21.08 14.18 10.87
CA LYS A 173 -22.36 14.86 10.70
C LYS A 173 -23.32 14.58 11.85
N GLU A 174 -23.40 13.32 12.27
CA GLU A 174 -24.26 12.89 13.38
C GLU A 174 -23.83 13.52 14.69
N LEU A 175 -22.53 13.66 14.94
CA LEU A 175 -22.00 14.33 16.13
C LEU A 175 -22.48 15.78 16.31
N GLN A 176 -22.88 16.47 15.24
CA GLN A 176 -23.35 17.86 15.32
C GLN A 176 -24.81 17.97 15.81
N ASN A 177 -25.57 16.88 15.80
CA ASN A 177 -27.00 16.90 16.10
C ASN A 177 -27.37 15.85 17.17
N PRO A 178 -26.79 15.91 18.37
CA PRO A 178 -27.19 15.00 19.45
C PRO A 178 -28.66 15.23 19.84
N PRO A 179 -29.42 14.16 20.14
CA PRO A 179 -30.85 14.26 20.44
C PRO A 179 -31.16 14.69 21.89
N PHE A 180 -30.21 15.36 22.56
CA PHE A 180 -30.28 15.75 23.97
C PHE A 180 -29.58 17.09 24.22
#